data_AF-A0A151SD06-F1
#
_entry.id   AF-A0A151SD06-F1
#
_cell.length_a   1.000
_cell.length_b   1.000
_cell.length_c   1.000
_cell.angle_alpha   90.00
_cell.angle_beta   90.00
_cell.angle_gamma   90.00
#
_symmetry.space_group_name_H-M   'P 1'
#
loop_
_entity.id
_entity.type
_entity.pdbx_description
1 polymer ?
#
loop_
_entity_poly.entity_id
_entity_poly.type
_entity_poly.pdbx_seq_one_letter_code
_entity_poly.pdbx_strand_id
1 'polypeptide(L)'
;MGTALSAKNKLEFIDDSATEPPVDDQHYNAWRRCNNMVASWIVNFVSLPIRHSIVWMNKGEDIWRDLKTLYAQGDLLRVSELQREASSIKQGELSVTEYFTKLRIIWDELDNYRPELICKYPNKCSCDILPSITQRRVEDQAMQFLRGLNDQYSNVQSHILLMEPLPQITKIFSYVVQQERQLQGKNFAANISVEGRNSNANSCTTSYF
;
A
#
# COMPACT_ATOMS: atom_id res chain seq x y z
N MET A 1 6.17 12.08 -6.83
CA MET A 1 7.16 13.14 -7.12
C MET A 1 8.55 12.57 -7.44
N GLY A 2 9.12 11.67 -6.63
CA GLY A 2 10.45 11.08 -6.87
C GLY A 2 10.62 10.42 -8.26
N THR A 3 9.62 9.66 -8.72
CA THR A 3 9.63 9.04 -10.07
C THR A 3 9.69 10.08 -11.20
N ALA A 4 9.02 11.23 -11.05
CA ALA A 4 9.00 12.28 -12.06
C ALA A 4 10.33 13.06 -12.12
N LEU A 5 10.99 13.23 -10.97
CA LEU A 5 12.33 13.82 -10.89
C LEU A 5 13.40 12.90 -11.45
N SER A 6 13.33 11.62 -11.11
CA SER A 6 14.21 10.58 -11.64
C SER A 6 14.09 10.46 -13.16
N ALA A 7 12.86 10.44 -13.70
CA ALA A 7 12.62 10.41 -15.15
C ALA A 7 13.22 11.61 -15.91
N LYS A 8 13.56 12.71 -15.23
CA LYS A 8 14.19 13.90 -15.82
C LYS A 8 15.64 14.11 -15.40
N ASN A 9 16.27 13.14 -14.72
CA ASN A 9 17.62 13.26 -14.16
C ASN A 9 17.76 14.53 -13.30
N LYS A 10 16.85 14.70 -12.34
CA LYS A 10 16.80 15.86 -11.42
C LYS A 10 16.77 15.47 -9.95
N LEU A 11 16.82 14.17 -9.65
CA LEU A 11 16.81 13.68 -8.27
C LEU A 11 18.05 14.16 -7.49
N GLU A 12 19.18 14.27 -8.18
CA GLU A 12 20.48 14.75 -7.67
C GLU A 12 20.44 16.16 -7.07
N PHE A 13 19.45 16.99 -7.42
CA PHE A 13 19.25 18.34 -6.88
C PHE A 13 18.47 18.36 -5.56
N ILE A 14 17.99 17.19 -5.11
CA ILE A 14 17.23 17.01 -3.87
C ILE A 14 18.02 16.20 -2.83
N ASP A 15 18.87 15.27 -3.27
CA ASP A 15 19.63 14.37 -2.41
C ASP A 15 21.08 14.83 -2.13
N ASP A 16 21.42 16.06 -2.50
CA ASP A 16 22.75 16.69 -2.37
C ASP A 16 23.84 16.07 -3.26
N SER A 17 23.48 15.20 -4.23
CA SER A 17 24.47 14.61 -5.15
C SER A 17 24.98 15.61 -6.20
N ALA A 18 24.19 16.63 -6.54
CA ALA A 18 24.57 17.69 -7.48
C ALA A 18 24.99 18.97 -6.74
N THR A 19 26.26 19.01 -6.31
CA THR A 19 26.83 20.16 -5.60
C THR A 19 26.79 21.43 -6.44
N GLU A 20 26.57 22.57 -5.77
CA GLU A 20 26.57 23.87 -6.44
C GLU A 20 27.99 24.21 -6.92
N PRO A 21 28.20 24.39 -8.24
CA PRO A 21 29.50 24.77 -8.77
C PRO A 21 29.80 26.25 -8.47
N PRO A 22 31.08 26.67 -8.52
CA PRO A 22 31.45 28.08 -8.40
C PRO A 22 30.78 28.95 -9.46
N VAL A 23 30.54 30.23 -9.16
CA VAL A 23 29.87 31.17 -10.08
C VAL A 23 30.63 31.33 -11.41
N ASP A 24 31.96 31.20 -11.37
CA ASP A 24 32.83 31.30 -12.54
C ASP A 24 32.88 30.01 -13.39
N ASP A 25 32.21 28.94 -12.94
CA ASP A 25 32.17 27.66 -13.66
C ASP A 25 31.23 27.74 -14.88
N GLN A 26 31.66 27.15 -16.00
CA GLN A 26 30.87 27.05 -17.23
C GLN A 26 29.52 26.35 -17.00
N HIS A 27 29.44 25.43 -16.04
CA HIS A 27 28.25 24.65 -15.71
C HIS A 27 27.30 25.35 -14.72
N TYR A 28 27.69 26.49 -14.11
CA TYR A 28 26.88 27.21 -13.12
C TYR A 28 25.50 27.57 -13.63
N ASN A 29 25.41 28.13 -14.84
CA ASN A 29 24.12 28.52 -15.42
C ASN A 29 23.22 27.32 -15.71
N ALA A 30 23.79 26.18 -16.11
CA ALA A 30 23.04 24.95 -16.36
C ALA A 30 22.53 24.35 -15.04
N TRP A 31 23.38 24.29 -14.02
CA TRP A 31 23.02 23.86 -12.68
C TRP A 31 21.90 24.73 -12.10
N ARG A 32 22.05 26.06 -12.16
CA ARG A 32 21.07 27.03 -11.63
C ARG A 32 19.70 26.88 -12.28
N ARG A 33 19.63 26.65 -13.61
CA ARG A 33 18.37 26.38 -14.31
C ARG A 33 17.69 25.11 -13.81
N CYS A 34 18.46 24.04 -13.60
CA CYS A 34 17.96 22.78 -13.08
C CYS A 34 17.44 22.92 -11.65
N ASN A 35 18.21 23.58 -10.78
CA ASN A 35 17.81 23.88 -9.41
C ASN A 35 16.51 24.70 -9.36
N ASN A 36 16.40 25.78 -10.14
CA ASN A 36 15.20 26.62 -10.18
C ASN A 36 13.96 25.84 -10.66
N MET A 37 14.15 24.90 -11.59
CA MET A 37 13.07 24.03 -12.07
C MET A 37 12.57 23.10 -10.95
N VAL A 38 13.49 22.47 -10.22
CA VAL A 38 13.15 21.61 -9.07
C VAL A 38 12.47 22.42 -7.97
N ALA A 39 13.01 23.57 -7.60
CA ALA A 39 12.40 24.47 -6.62
C ALA A 39 10.97 24.88 -7.04
N SER A 40 10.78 25.29 -8.30
CA SER A 40 9.46 25.64 -8.84
C SER A 40 8.49 24.47 -8.80
N TRP A 41 8.92 23.25 -9.11
CA TRP A 41 8.07 22.08 -8.96
C TRP A 41 7.65 21.91 -7.50
N ILE A 42 8.59 21.88 -6.55
CA ILE A 42 8.27 21.67 -5.13
C ILE A 42 7.27 22.74 -4.63
N VAL A 43 7.53 24.03 -4.90
CA VAL A 43 6.66 25.16 -4.53
C VAL A 43 5.25 25.01 -5.11
N ASN A 44 5.11 24.48 -6.32
CA ASN A 44 3.81 24.29 -6.97
C ASN A 44 3.07 23.03 -6.50
N PHE A 45 3.77 22.02 -5.98
CA PHE A 45 3.17 20.77 -5.52
C PHE A 45 2.66 20.81 -4.08
N VAL A 46 3.02 21.82 -3.30
CA VAL A 46 2.53 21.99 -1.92
C VAL A 46 1.28 22.87 -1.85
N SER A 47 0.54 22.75 -0.75
CA SER A 47 -0.60 23.62 -0.44
C SER A 47 -0.17 25.08 -0.25
N LEU A 48 -1.10 26.03 -0.43
CA LEU A 48 -0.80 27.46 -0.37
C LEU A 48 -0.13 27.92 0.95
N PRO A 49 -0.53 27.44 2.15
CA PRO A 49 0.15 27.80 3.39
C PRO A 49 1.62 27.37 3.42
N ILE A 50 1.91 26.15 2.98
CA ILE A 50 3.26 25.60 2.92
C ILE A 50 4.07 26.34 1.85
N ARG A 51 3.45 26.69 0.72
CA ARG A 51 4.08 27.46 -0.34
C ARG A 51 4.65 28.78 0.19
N HIS A 52 3.88 29.51 1.01
CA HIS A 52 4.31 30.80 1.55
C HIS A 52 5.52 30.68 2.49
N SER A 53 5.71 29.55 3.17
CA SER A 53 6.89 29.36 4.04
C SER A 53 8.17 29.08 3.25
N ILE A 54 8.06 28.49 2.06
CA ILE A 54 9.22 28.05 1.27
C ILE A 54 9.53 28.92 0.03
N VAL A 55 8.64 29.86 -0.35
CA VAL A 55 8.74 30.61 -1.61
C VAL A 55 10.02 31.44 -1.77
N TRP A 56 10.64 31.84 -0.65
CA TRP A 56 11.86 32.66 -0.63
C TRP A 56 13.15 31.83 -0.63
N MET A 57 13.05 30.50 -0.59
CA MET A 57 14.19 29.61 -0.60
C MET A 57 14.67 29.39 -2.04
N ASN A 58 15.98 29.51 -2.26
CA ASN A 58 16.55 29.52 -3.60
C ASN A 58 17.08 28.15 -4.04
N LYS A 59 17.26 27.19 -3.13
CA LYS A 59 17.76 25.85 -3.44
C LYS A 59 16.67 24.82 -3.27
N GLY A 60 16.48 23.97 -4.28
CA GLY A 60 15.52 22.87 -4.23
C GLY A 60 15.83 21.90 -3.09
N GLU A 61 17.12 21.69 -2.83
CA GLU A 61 17.63 20.88 -1.72
C GLU A 61 17.22 21.45 -0.34
N ASP A 62 17.45 22.74 -0.10
CA ASP A 62 17.08 23.38 1.15
C ASP A 62 15.56 23.32 1.37
N ILE A 63 14.78 23.60 0.33
CA ILE A 63 13.30 23.49 0.36
C ILE A 63 12.90 22.08 0.76
N TRP A 64 13.48 21.07 0.12
CA TRP A 64 13.15 19.67 0.42
C TRP A 64 13.54 19.28 1.85
N ARG A 65 14.72 19.71 2.32
CA ARG A 65 15.22 19.43 3.66
C ARG A 65 14.34 20.07 4.74
N ASP A 66 13.92 21.31 4.54
CA ASP A 66 13.01 22.01 5.46
C ASP A 66 11.65 21.32 5.51
N LEU A 67 11.04 21.03 4.36
CA LEU A 67 9.78 20.28 4.28
C LEU A 67 9.89 18.91 4.94
N LYS A 68 10.99 18.18 4.71
CA LYS A 68 11.24 16.88 5.34
C LYS A 68 11.38 17.02 6.86
N THR A 69 12.04 18.06 7.34
CA THR A 69 12.23 18.29 8.78
C THR A 69 10.90 18.62 9.46
N LEU A 70 10.06 19.45 8.83
CA LEU A 70 8.78 19.90 9.37
C LEU A 70 7.66 18.86 9.25
N TYR A 71 7.62 18.12 8.14
CA TYR A 71 6.48 17.27 7.79
C TYR A 71 6.81 15.78 7.66
N ALA A 72 8.08 15.40 7.60
CA ALA A 72 8.49 13.99 7.55
C ALA A 72 9.01 13.47 8.90
N GLN A 73 8.88 14.23 10.00
CA GLN A 73 9.01 13.65 11.33
C GLN A 73 8.02 12.49 11.43
N GLY A 74 8.58 11.28 11.56
CA GLY A 74 7.81 10.07 11.71
C GLY A 74 7.00 10.19 12.98
N ASP A 75 5.74 10.60 12.83
CA ASP A 75 4.85 10.72 13.96
C ASP A 75 4.59 9.31 14.46
N LEU A 76 5.27 8.93 15.56
CA LEU A 76 5.05 7.64 16.21
C LEU A 76 3.56 7.47 16.56
N LEU A 77 2.81 8.57 16.73
CA LEU A 77 1.37 8.54 16.85
C LEU A 77 0.72 8.08 15.55
N ARG A 78 1.11 8.63 14.38
CA ARG A 78 0.63 8.16 13.07
C ARG A 78 0.94 6.68 12.84
N VAL A 79 2.14 6.23 13.19
CA VAL A 79 2.50 4.80 13.12
C VAL A 79 1.57 3.97 14.00
N SER A 80 1.34 4.39 15.24
CA SER A 80 0.44 3.71 16.18
C SER A 80 -1.00 3.68 15.67
N GLU A 81 -1.49 4.79 15.10
CA GLU A 81 -2.80 4.88 14.47
C GLU A 81 -2.97 3.90 13.31
N LEU A 82 -1.99 3.86 12.40
CA LEU A 82 -1.97 2.94 11.26
C LEU A 82 -1.92 1.48 11.72
N GLN A 83 -1.11 1.16 12.73
CA GLN A 83 -1.06 -0.19 13.31
C GLN A 83 -2.40 -0.61 13.91
N ARG A 84 -3.08 0.32 14.61
CA ARG A 84 -4.42 0.10 15.16
C ARG A 84 -5.44 -0.09 14.05
N GLU A 85 -5.39 0.72 13.00
CA GLU A 85 -6.29 0.64 11.85
C GLU A 85 -6.13 -0.68 11.11
N ALA A 86 -4.89 -1.10 10.82
CA ALA A 86 -4.59 -2.40 10.21
C ALA A 86 -5.12 -3.58 11.04
N SER A 87 -5.11 -3.46 12.37
CA SER A 87 -5.57 -4.51 13.28
C SER A 87 -7.10 -4.54 13.46
N SER A 88 -7.78 -3.42 13.26
CA SER A 88 -9.21 -3.27 13.52
C SER A 88 -10.08 -3.43 12.27
N ILE A 89 -9.52 -3.19 11.08
CA ILE A 89 -10.27 -3.26 9.83
C ILE A 89 -10.81 -4.67 9.56
N LYS A 90 -12.08 -4.73 9.19
CA LYS A 90 -12.81 -5.95 8.80
C LYS A 90 -13.33 -5.81 7.37
N GLN A 91 -13.54 -6.94 6.71
CA GLN A 91 -14.10 -6.98 5.36
C GLN A 91 -15.51 -6.38 5.33
N GLY A 92 -16.42 -6.87 6.18
CA GLY A 92 -17.80 -6.40 6.22
C GLY A 92 -18.48 -6.58 4.86
N GLU A 93 -19.09 -5.52 4.34
CA GLU A 93 -19.78 -5.53 3.04
C GLU A 93 -18.85 -5.33 1.83
N LEU A 94 -17.54 -5.14 2.05
CA LEU A 94 -16.59 -4.94 0.96
C LEU A 94 -16.28 -6.26 0.24
N SER A 95 -15.99 -6.17 -1.07
CA SER A 95 -15.35 -7.27 -1.77
C SER A 95 -13.97 -7.59 -1.18
N VAL A 96 -13.48 -8.82 -1.38
CA VAL A 96 -12.14 -9.21 -0.93
C VAL A 96 -11.06 -8.28 -1.52
N THR A 97 -11.25 -7.84 -2.77
CA THR A 97 -10.31 -6.94 -3.46
C THR A 97 -10.29 -5.55 -2.84
N GLU A 98 -11.44 -4.95 -2.54
CA GLU A 98 -11.52 -3.64 -1.89
C GLU A 98 -10.95 -3.68 -0.48
N TYR A 99 -11.31 -4.71 0.29
CA TYR A 99 -10.78 -4.92 1.63
C TYR A 99 -9.26 -5.07 1.64
N PHE A 100 -8.71 -5.93 0.78
CA PHE A 100 -7.27 -6.12 0.63
C PHE A 100 -6.56 -4.83 0.20
N THR A 101 -7.17 -4.06 -0.70
CA THR A 101 -6.60 -2.79 -1.17
C THR A 101 -6.50 -1.77 -0.03
N LYS A 102 -7.51 -1.68 0.85
CA LYS A 102 -7.44 -0.81 2.03
C LYS A 102 -6.31 -1.19 2.96
N LEU A 103 -6.14 -2.49 3.26
CA LEU A 103 -5.02 -2.99 4.05
C LEU A 103 -3.67 -2.66 3.40
N ARG A 104 -3.56 -2.87 2.07
CA ARG A 104 -2.32 -2.58 1.35
C ARG A 104 -1.91 -1.12 1.43
N ILE A 105 -2.87 -0.19 1.34
CA ILE A 105 -2.60 1.25 1.50
C ILE A 105 -2.01 1.54 2.89
N ILE A 106 -2.59 0.95 3.94
CA ILE A 106 -2.09 1.13 5.31
C ILE A 106 -0.68 0.55 5.48
N TRP A 107 -0.41 -0.64 4.92
CA TRP A 107 0.92 -1.24 4.94
C TRP A 107 1.95 -0.43 4.16
N ASP A 108 1.61 0.03 2.96
CA ASP A 108 2.47 0.88 2.13
C ASP A 108 2.77 2.21 2.86
N GLU A 109 1.80 2.77 3.57
CA GLU A 109 2.01 3.96 4.41
C GLU A 109 2.92 3.67 5.61
N LEU A 110 2.72 2.55 6.32
CA LEU A 110 3.59 2.11 7.41
C LEU A 110 5.04 1.91 6.96
N ASP A 111 5.25 1.36 5.77
CA ASP A 111 6.58 1.15 5.19
C ASP A 111 7.33 2.45 4.92
N ASN A 112 6.61 3.52 4.58
CA ASN A 112 7.23 4.83 4.42
C ASN A 112 7.78 5.36 5.74
N TYR A 113 7.13 5.06 6.86
CA TYR A 113 7.59 5.45 8.20
C TYR A 113 8.60 4.46 8.81
N ARG A 114 8.52 3.19 8.44
CA ARG A 114 9.36 2.10 8.93
C ARG A 114 9.87 1.25 7.76
N PRO A 115 10.81 1.78 6.97
CA PRO A 115 11.34 1.06 5.83
C PRO A 115 12.06 -0.21 6.28
N GLU A 116 12.03 -1.24 5.42
CA GLU A 116 12.75 -2.48 5.69
C GLU A 116 14.24 -2.22 5.92
N LEU A 117 14.79 -2.94 6.90
CA LEU A 117 16.20 -2.85 7.21
C LEU A 117 17.01 -3.51 6.11
N ILE A 118 17.94 -2.76 5.51
CA ILE A 118 18.87 -3.26 4.50
C ILE A 118 20.23 -3.50 5.16
N CYS A 119 20.85 -4.65 4.90
CA CYS A 119 22.23 -4.88 5.32
C CYS A 119 23.16 -3.94 4.54
N LYS A 120 23.98 -3.15 5.25
CA LYS A 120 25.00 -2.30 4.62
C LYS A 120 26.06 -3.11 3.85
N TYR A 121 26.25 -4.40 4.18
CA TYR A 121 27.22 -5.29 3.56
C TYR A 121 26.60 -6.66 3.24
N PRO A 122 25.70 -6.75 2.24
CA PRO A 122 24.95 -7.98 1.96
C PRO A 122 25.87 -9.16 1.62
N ASN A 123 26.98 -8.90 0.93
CA ASN A 123 27.94 -9.94 0.52
C ASN A 123 28.88 -10.42 1.64
N LYS A 124 28.77 -9.86 2.85
CA LYS A 124 29.61 -10.21 4.01
C LYS A 124 28.80 -10.63 5.24
N CYS A 125 27.46 -10.54 5.21
CA CYS A 125 26.63 -11.01 6.32
C CYS A 125 26.21 -12.45 6.08
N SER A 126 26.55 -13.35 7.01
CA SER A 126 25.99 -14.69 7.12
C SER A 126 24.86 -14.76 8.15
N CYS A 127 24.18 -13.63 8.36
CA CYS A 127 23.22 -13.46 9.44
C CYS A 127 21.78 -13.70 8.94
N ASP A 128 21.08 -14.66 9.53
CA ASP A 128 19.67 -14.98 9.18
C ASP A 128 18.64 -13.99 9.75
N ILE A 129 19.10 -12.86 10.30
CA ILE A 129 18.26 -11.87 10.98
C ILE A 129 17.33 -11.15 9.99
N LEU A 130 17.87 -10.68 8.85
CA LEU A 130 17.06 -9.94 7.88
C LEU A 130 15.96 -10.82 7.23
N PRO A 131 16.26 -12.04 6.74
CA PRO A 131 15.23 -12.96 6.29
C PRO A 131 14.16 -13.23 7.36
N SER A 132 14.57 -13.39 8.63
CA SER A 132 13.64 -13.59 9.75
C SER A 132 12.71 -12.39 9.99
N ILE A 133 13.22 -11.17 9.85
CA ILE A 133 12.42 -9.94 9.99
C ILE A 133 11.40 -9.85 8.85
N THR A 134 11.83 -10.09 7.60
CA THR A 134 10.93 -10.11 6.43
C THR A 134 9.88 -11.22 6.57
N GLN A 135 10.26 -12.40 7.05
CA GLN A 135 9.31 -13.49 7.27
C GLN A 135 8.24 -13.12 8.30
N ARG A 136 8.61 -12.60 9.47
CA ARG A 136 7.65 -12.14 10.50
C ARG A 136 6.69 -11.09 9.95
N ARG A 137 7.20 -10.18 9.10
CA ARG A 137 6.38 -9.16 8.45
C ARG A 137 5.33 -9.77 7.53
N VAL A 138 5.71 -10.77 6.73
CA VAL A 138 4.78 -11.51 5.86
C VAL A 138 3.73 -12.25 6.70
N GLU A 139 4.14 -12.87 7.79
CA GLU A 139 3.24 -13.54 8.74
C GLU A 139 2.24 -12.55 9.36
N ASP A 140 2.70 -11.38 9.81
CA ASP A 140 1.84 -10.34 10.39
C ASP A 140 0.82 -9.81 9.37
N GLN A 141 1.24 -9.53 8.13
CA GLN A 141 0.34 -9.09 7.05
C GLN A 141 -0.69 -10.17 6.70
N ALA A 142 -0.26 -11.43 6.62
CA ALA A 142 -1.15 -12.56 6.39
C ALA A 142 -2.20 -12.67 7.49
N MET A 143 -1.79 -12.56 8.76
CA MET A 143 -2.70 -12.64 9.90
C MET A 143 -3.68 -11.47 9.95
N GLN A 144 -3.22 -10.24 9.67
CA GLN A 144 -4.09 -9.06 9.61
C GLN A 144 -5.16 -9.20 8.51
N PHE A 145 -4.78 -9.67 7.33
CA PHE A 145 -5.71 -9.93 6.24
C PHE A 145 -6.69 -11.05 6.60
N LEU A 146 -6.19 -12.22 6.98
CA LEU A 146 -7.03 -13.40 7.21
C LEU A 146 -8.00 -13.20 8.38
N ARG A 147 -7.57 -12.53 9.47
CA ARG A 147 -8.42 -12.30 10.66
C ARG A 147 -9.55 -11.30 10.41
N GLY A 148 -9.44 -10.45 9.40
CA GLY A 148 -10.49 -9.50 9.07
C GLY A 148 -11.47 -9.97 8.00
N LEU A 149 -11.24 -11.12 7.37
CA LEU A 149 -12.20 -11.75 6.45
C LEU A 149 -13.48 -12.17 7.18
N ASN A 150 -14.58 -12.21 6.43
CA ASN A 150 -15.87 -12.71 6.93
C ASN A 150 -15.84 -14.24 7.13
N ASP A 151 -16.73 -14.75 7.99
CA ASP A 151 -16.78 -16.17 8.41
C ASP A 151 -16.94 -17.17 7.24
N GLN A 152 -17.52 -16.74 6.13
CA GLN A 152 -17.67 -17.54 4.90
C GLN A 152 -16.31 -17.98 4.29
N TYR A 153 -15.21 -17.34 4.67
CA TYR A 153 -13.85 -17.65 4.22
C TYR A 153 -13.07 -18.52 5.23
N SER A 154 -13.69 -18.97 6.32
CA SER A 154 -13.07 -19.80 7.37
C SER A 154 -12.34 -21.04 6.84
N ASN A 155 -12.90 -21.71 5.82
CA ASN A 155 -12.29 -22.89 5.20
C ASN A 155 -10.96 -22.57 4.51
N VAL A 156 -10.92 -21.52 3.67
CA VAL A 156 -9.69 -21.12 2.96
C VAL A 156 -8.67 -20.55 3.94
N GLN A 157 -9.12 -19.83 4.98
CA GLN A 157 -8.27 -19.36 6.06
C GLN A 157 -7.58 -20.53 6.78
N SER A 158 -8.35 -21.53 7.21
CA SER A 158 -7.81 -22.70 7.92
C SER A 158 -6.82 -23.47 7.05
N HIS A 159 -7.13 -23.64 5.77
CA HIS A 159 -6.22 -24.31 4.83
C HIS A 159 -4.89 -23.55 4.67
N ILE A 160 -4.93 -22.22 4.55
CA ILE A 160 -3.73 -21.39 4.43
C ILE A 160 -2.87 -21.45 5.69
N LEU A 161 -3.50 -21.41 6.88
CA LEU A 161 -2.80 -21.46 8.18
C LEU A 161 -2.11 -22.81 8.43
N LEU A 162 -2.51 -23.87 7.74
CA LEU A 162 -1.90 -25.21 7.83
C LEU A 162 -0.76 -25.41 6.81
N MET A 163 -0.46 -24.44 5.95
CA MET A 163 0.65 -24.54 5.00
C MET A 163 1.98 -24.20 5.66
N GLU A 164 3.00 -25.06 5.48
CA GLU A 164 4.39 -24.78 5.87
C GLU A 164 5.32 -24.84 4.66
N PRO A 165 6.03 -23.75 4.31
CA PRO A 165 5.97 -22.41 4.91
C PRO A 165 4.72 -21.62 4.49
N LEU A 166 4.36 -20.60 5.28
CA LEU A 166 3.22 -19.73 4.99
C LEU A 166 3.42 -19.04 3.62
N PRO A 167 2.42 -19.04 2.72
CA PRO A 167 2.56 -18.40 1.42
C PRO A 167 2.74 -16.88 1.52
N GLN A 168 3.36 -16.30 0.50
CA GLN A 168 3.42 -14.85 0.34
C GLN A 168 2.01 -14.23 0.24
N ILE A 169 1.86 -12.99 0.70
CA ILE A 169 0.58 -12.28 0.78
C ILE A 169 -0.18 -12.23 -0.55
N THR A 170 0.54 -12.16 -1.67
CA THR A 170 -0.03 -12.18 -3.03
C THR A 170 -0.69 -13.51 -3.38
N LYS A 171 -0.13 -14.64 -2.93
CA LYS A 171 -0.72 -15.96 -3.10
C LYS A 171 -1.93 -16.14 -2.19
N ILE A 172 -1.83 -15.69 -0.93
CA ILE A 172 -2.95 -15.70 0.02
C ILE A 172 -4.15 -14.95 -0.56
N PHE A 173 -3.92 -13.72 -1.06
CA PHE A 173 -4.95 -12.94 -1.75
C PHE A 173 -5.60 -13.71 -2.90
N SER A 174 -4.77 -14.34 -3.76
CA SER A 174 -5.25 -15.11 -4.92
C SER A 174 -6.17 -16.27 -4.51
N TYR A 175 -5.84 -17.00 -3.44
CA TYR A 175 -6.67 -18.09 -2.93
C TYR A 175 -8.03 -17.59 -2.41
N VAL A 176 -8.05 -16.48 -1.68
CA VAL A 176 -9.30 -15.93 -1.13
C VAL A 176 -10.19 -15.38 -2.24
N VAL A 177 -9.63 -14.70 -3.25
CA VAL A 177 -10.38 -14.23 -4.43
C VAL A 177 -10.93 -15.41 -5.24
N GLN A 178 -10.17 -16.48 -5.39
CA GLN A 178 -10.67 -17.70 -6.05
C GLN A 178 -11.88 -18.28 -5.30
N GLN A 179 -11.83 -18.29 -3.96
CA GLN A 179 -12.94 -18.73 -3.13
C GLN A 179 -14.16 -17.81 -3.25
N GLU A 180 -13.98 -16.49 -3.29
CA GLU A 180 -15.06 -15.50 -3.49
C GLU A 180 -15.85 -15.78 -4.77
N ARG A 181 -15.16 -16.05 -5.89
CA ARG A 181 -15.79 -16.42 -7.17
C ARG A 181 -16.62 -17.70 -7.07
N GLN A 182 -16.13 -18.71 -6.33
CA GLN A 182 -16.87 -19.96 -6.12
C GLN A 182 -18.14 -19.75 -5.29
N LEU A 183 -18.08 -18.90 -4.26
CA LEU A 183 -19.24 -18.58 -3.43
C LEU A 183 -20.30 -17.81 -4.23
N GLN A 184 -19.89 -16.86 -5.07
CA GLN A 184 -20.81 -16.17 -5.98
C GLN A 184 -21.49 -17.14 -6.96
N GLY A 185 -20.75 -18.08 -7.53
CA GLY A 185 -21.32 -19.11 -8.41
C GLY A 185 -22.29 -20.06 -7.71
N LYS A 186 -22.01 -20.44 -6.45
CA LYS A 186 -22.91 -21.27 -5.63
C LYS A 186 -24.20 -20.53 -5.25
N ASN A 187 -24.10 -19.24 -4.89
CA ASN A 187 -25.26 -18.42 -4.60
C ASN A 187 -26.17 -18.25 -5.82
N PHE A 188 -25.59 -18.10 -7.01
CA PHE A 188 -26.34 -18.05 -8.27
C PHE A 188 -27.09 -19.38 -8.54
N ALA A 189 -26.42 -20.52 -8.40
CA ALA A 189 -27.03 -21.83 -8.57
C ALA A 189 -28.14 -22.13 -7.54
N ALA A 190 -27.96 -21.69 -6.29
CA ALA A 190 -28.96 -21.81 -5.24
C ALA A 190 -30.23 -21.01 -5.57
N ASN A 191 -30.08 -19.77 -6.05
CA ASN A 191 -31.23 -18.93 -6.41
C ASN A 191 -32.06 -19.52 -7.57
N ILE A 192 -31.41 -20.07 -8.60
CA ILE A 192 -32.11 -20.77 -9.71
C ILE A 192 -32.90 -21.99 -9.21
N SER A 193 -32.34 -22.75 -8.26
CA SER A 193 -33.00 -23.95 -7.71
C SER A 193 -34.24 -23.63 -6.86
N VAL A 194 -34.32 -22.43 -6.28
CA VAL A 194 -35.48 -21.95 -5.52
C VAL A 194 -36.59 -21.49 -6.46
N GLU A 195 -36.26 -20.78 -7.54
CA GLU A 195 -37.25 -20.38 -8.55
C GLU A 195 -37.86 -21.58 -9.27
N GLY A 196 -37.07 -22.60 -9.62
CA GLY A 196 -37.55 -23.82 -10.27
C GLY A 196 -38.49 -24.68 -9.40
N ARG A 197 -38.48 -24.52 -8.07
CA ARG A 197 -39.41 -25.21 -7.16
C ARG A 197 -40.74 -24.49 -7.02
N ASN A 198 -40.79 -23.17 -7.19
CA ASN A 198 -42.02 -22.39 -7.05
C ASN A 198 -42.97 -22.51 -8.26
N SER A 199 -42.49 -22.99 -9.40
CA SER A 199 -43.31 -23.16 -10.62
C SER A 199 -44.14 -24.44 -10.66
N ASN A 200 -43.95 -25.39 -9.73
CA ASN A 200 -44.64 -26.70 -9.75
C ASN A 200 -45.79 -26.85 -8.75
N ALA A 201 -46.25 -25.77 -8.09
CA ALA A 201 -47.28 -25.85 -7.05
C ALA A 201 -48.70 -25.45 -7.49
N ASN A 202 -48.93 -25.06 -8.76
CA ASN A 202 -50.25 -24.61 -9.23
C ASN A 202 -50.75 -25.41 -10.44
N SER A 203 -51.14 -26.67 -10.23
CA SER A 203 -52.16 -27.28 -11.09
C SER A 203 -52.89 -28.43 -10.39
N CYS A 204 -54.21 -28.39 -10.51
CA CYS A 204 -55.21 -29.41 -10.17
C CYS A 204 -55.78 -29.42 -8.74
N THR A 205 -56.75 -28.51 -8.51
CA THR A 205 -58.03 -28.88 -7.90
C THR A 205 -59.15 -28.02 -8.51
N THR A 206 -59.95 -28.62 -9.38
CA THR A 206 -61.29 -28.10 -9.70
C THR A 206 -62.26 -29.26 -9.56
N SER A 207 -62.95 -29.25 -8.43
CA SER A 207 -64.08 -30.13 -8.10
C SER A 207 -65.29 -29.73 -8.93
N TYR A 208 -65.92 -30.69 -9.60
CA TYR A 208 -67.23 -30.55 -10.21
C TYR A 208 -68.33 -30.59 -9.14
N PHE A 209 -69.14 -29.55 -9.08
CA PHE A 209 -70.59 -29.59 -8.85
C PHE A 209 -71.24 -28.63 -9.83
#